data_AF-A0A4Q6GP76-F1
#
_entry.id   AF-A0A4Q6GP76-F1
#
_cell.length_a   1.000
_cell.length_b   1.000
_cell.length_c   1.000
_cell.angle_alpha   90.00
_cell.angle_beta   90.00
_cell.angle_gamma   90.00
#
_symmetry.space_group_name_H-M   'P 1'
#
loop_
_entity.id
_entity.type
_entity.pdbx_description
1 polymer ?
#
loop_
_entity_poly.entity_id
_entity_poly.type
_entity_poly.pdbx_seq_one_letter_code
_entity_poly.pdbx_strand_id
1 'polypeptide(L)'
;MDPFLVAVLAIAGLAFGMLSMCEIGRRIGIRSIRKYPGGLAKGTGAAEAAVFGLLGLLIAFTFSGAASRFEARRHLIVAEANAISTAYLRMDLMPTEAQPALRALFREYAQVRHSAYRDAHDRDVTGSRLARTAKLQDRIWRQVMSICRQPGTPSHVSILALPALNEMIDITSTRMGAT
;
A
#
# COMPACT_ATOMS: atom_id res chain seq x y z
N MET A 1 -0.60 -26.80 2.16
CA MET A 1 0.53 -27.20 1.29
C MET A 1 1.65 -26.20 1.49
N ASP A 2 2.89 -26.67 1.53
CA ASP A 2 4.05 -25.79 1.65
C ASP A 2 4.08 -24.78 0.48
N PRO A 3 4.13 -23.46 0.72
CA PRO A 3 4.23 -22.44 -0.33
C PRO A 3 5.36 -22.72 -1.32
N PHE A 4 6.45 -23.33 -0.85
CA PHE A 4 7.57 -23.74 -1.69
C PHE A 4 7.16 -24.84 -2.68
N LEU A 5 6.46 -25.87 -2.21
CA LEU A 5 5.98 -26.97 -3.06
C LEU A 5 4.97 -26.47 -4.11
N VAL A 6 4.09 -25.54 -3.74
CA VAL A 6 3.13 -24.92 -4.68
C VAL A 6 3.87 -24.15 -5.78
N ALA A 7 4.91 -23.39 -5.42
CA ALA A 7 5.72 -22.65 -6.39
C ALA A 7 6.45 -23.60 -7.35
N VAL A 8 7.06 -24.68 -6.84
CA VAL A 8 7.76 -25.67 -7.67
C VAL A 8 6.81 -26.35 -8.65
N LEU A 9 5.62 -26.77 -8.19
CA LEU A 9 4.61 -27.39 -9.05
C LEU A 9 4.09 -26.41 -10.12
N ALA A 10 3.88 -25.14 -9.77
CA ALA A 10 3.46 -24.12 -10.73
C ALA A 10 4.50 -23.90 -11.83
N ILE A 11 5.79 -23.82 -11.47
CA ILE A 11 6.90 -23.67 -12.43
C ILE A 11 7.00 -24.89 -13.34
N ALA A 12 6.96 -26.09 -12.77
CA ALA A 12 7.03 -27.33 -13.55
C ALA A 12 5.85 -27.47 -14.52
N GLY A 13 4.64 -27.13 -14.08
CA GLY A 13 3.45 -27.11 -14.93
C GLY A 13 3.55 -26.10 -16.08
N LEU A 14 4.04 -24.89 -15.81
CA LEU A 14 4.30 -23.87 -16.83
C LEU A 14 5.33 -24.35 -17.86
N ALA A 15 6.45 -24.90 -17.42
CA ALA A 15 7.50 -25.41 -18.29
C ALA A 15 6.97 -26.53 -19.21
N PHE A 16 6.23 -27.49 -18.64
CA PHE A 16 5.63 -28.57 -19.41
C PHE A 16 4.58 -28.06 -20.42
N GLY A 17 3.77 -27.07 -20.02
CA GLY A 17 2.81 -26.41 -20.89
C GLY A 17 3.49 -25.71 -22.08
N MET A 18 4.57 -24.96 -21.83
CA MET A 18 5.35 -24.29 -22.89
C MET A 18 5.95 -25.29 -23.88
N LEU A 19 6.57 -26.37 -23.37
CA LEU A 19 7.15 -27.42 -24.22
C LEU A 19 6.08 -28.11 -25.08
N SER A 20 4.91 -28.39 -24.50
CA SER A 20 3.80 -29.02 -25.20
C SER A 20 3.28 -28.13 -26.35
N MET A 21 3.08 -26.83 -26.08
CA MET A 21 2.66 -25.87 -27.11
C MET A 21 3.70 -25.72 -28.22
N CYS A 22 4.99 -25.70 -27.88
CA CYS A 22 6.08 -25.60 -28.85
C CYS A 22 6.14 -26.83 -29.77
N GLU A 23 6.00 -28.03 -29.21
CA GLU A 23 5.96 -29.28 -29.99
C GLU A 23 4.70 -29.36 -30.87
N ILE A 24 3.54 -28.93 -30.37
CA ILE A 24 2.30 -28.85 -31.15
C ILE A 24 2.48 -27.87 -32.32
N GLY A 25 3.00 -26.67 -32.06
CA GLY A 25 3.28 -25.65 -33.07
C GLY A 25 4.25 -26.17 -34.14
N ARG A 26 5.33 -26.84 -33.73
CA ARG A 26 6.32 -27.47 -34.63
C ARG A 26 5.67 -28.54 -35.51
N ARG A 27 4.84 -29.42 -34.94
CA ARG A 27 4.14 -30.47 -35.69
C ARG A 27 3.16 -29.89 -36.70
N ILE A 28 2.41 -28.84 -36.33
CA ILE A 28 1.50 -28.13 -37.24
C ILE A 28 2.29 -27.45 -38.36
N GLY A 29 3.38 -26.76 -38.03
CA GLY A 29 4.25 -26.10 -38.99
C GLY A 29 4.83 -27.05 -40.04
N ILE A 30 5.41 -28.18 -39.60
CA ILE A 30 5.97 -29.19 -40.51
C ILE A 30 4.89 -29.80 -41.41
N ARG A 31 3.70 -30.10 -40.87
CA ARG A 31 2.55 -30.60 -41.66
C ARG A 31 2.09 -29.58 -42.70
N SER A 32 2.06 -28.30 -42.34
CA SER A 32 1.65 -27.21 -43.22
C SER A 32 2.64 -27.04 -44.39
N ILE A 33 3.95 -26.99 -44.10
CA ILE A 33 5.03 -26.88 -45.11
C ILE A 33 4.97 -28.06 -46.11
N ARG A 34 4.70 -29.27 -45.62
CA ARG A 34 4.57 -30.46 -46.49
C ARG A 34 3.32 -30.41 -47.39
N LYS A 35 2.27 -29.72 -46.97
CA LYS A 35 1.01 -29.58 -47.72
C LYS A 35 1.04 -28.43 -48.74
N TYR A 36 1.84 -27.38 -48.50
CA TYR A 36 1.98 -26.23 -49.39
C TYR A 36 3.47 -25.90 -49.67
N PRO A 37 4.14 -26.66 -50.57
CA PRO A 37 5.58 -26.53 -50.82
C PRO A 37 6.03 -25.21 -51.46
N GLY A 38 5.09 -24.35 -51.89
CA GLY A 38 5.37 -23.09 -52.60
C GLY A 38 5.07 -21.80 -51.85
N GLY A 39 4.58 -21.83 -50.61
CA GLY A 39 4.30 -20.56 -49.92
C GLY A 39 3.59 -20.69 -48.59
N LEU A 40 4.37 -20.61 -47.52
CA LEU A 40 3.84 -20.47 -46.14
C LEU A 40 4.63 -19.47 -45.29
N ALA A 41 5.40 -18.56 -45.89
CA ALA A 41 6.31 -17.68 -45.15
C ALA A 41 5.82 -16.21 -45.02
N LYS A 42 4.62 -15.86 -45.49
CA LYS A 42 4.11 -14.48 -45.38
C LYS A 42 3.07 -14.39 -44.27
N GLY A 43 3.49 -13.97 -43.08
CA GLY A 43 2.58 -13.61 -41.97
C GLY A 43 3.06 -13.95 -40.57
N THR A 44 4.00 -14.89 -40.41
CA THR A 44 4.52 -15.28 -39.07
C THR A 44 5.22 -14.13 -38.37
N GLY A 45 6.08 -13.38 -39.06
CA GLY A 45 6.74 -12.21 -38.48
C GLY A 45 5.77 -11.08 -38.09
N ALA A 46 4.67 -10.91 -38.84
CA ALA A 46 3.63 -9.93 -38.49
C ALA A 46 2.83 -10.38 -37.25
N ALA A 47 2.52 -11.69 -37.15
CA ALA A 47 1.85 -12.26 -35.98
C ALA A 47 2.76 -12.21 -34.74
N GLU A 48 4.05 -12.54 -34.86
CA GLU A 48 5.05 -12.42 -33.78
C GLU A 48 5.17 -10.97 -33.31
N ALA A 49 5.29 -10.01 -34.23
CA ALA A 49 5.35 -8.59 -33.90
C ALA A 49 4.08 -8.11 -33.18
N ALA A 50 2.89 -8.59 -33.59
CA ALA A 50 1.64 -8.27 -32.92
C ALA A 50 1.58 -8.84 -31.49
N VAL A 51 2.03 -10.09 -31.29
CA VAL A 51 2.10 -10.72 -29.96
C VAL A 51 3.10 -9.99 -29.06
N PHE A 52 4.31 -9.69 -29.55
CA PHE A 52 5.30 -8.94 -28.78
C PHE A 52 4.84 -7.51 -28.48
N GLY A 53 4.16 -6.85 -29.43
CA GLY A 53 3.56 -5.54 -29.22
C GLY A 53 2.48 -5.56 -28.13
N LEU A 54 1.60 -6.56 -28.16
CA LEU A 54 0.57 -6.74 -27.13
C LEU A 54 1.20 -7.06 -25.77
N LEU A 55 2.20 -7.93 -25.73
CA LEU A 55 2.93 -8.26 -24.51
C LEU A 55 3.61 -7.01 -23.92
N GLY A 56 4.29 -6.23 -24.75
CA GLY A 56 4.91 -4.96 -24.36
C GLY A 56 3.88 -3.97 -23.80
N LEU A 57 2.70 -3.87 -24.43
CA LEU A 57 1.61 -3.02 -23.96
C LEU A 57 1.06 -3.48 -22.60
N LEU A 58 0.84 -4.79 -22.41
CA LEU A 58 0.36 -5.36 -21.15
C LEU A 58 1.36 -5.13 -20.02
N ILE A 59 2.66 -5.33 -20.29
CA ILE A 59 3.74 -5.03 -19.35
C ILE A 59 3.72 -3.55 -18.99
N ALA A 60 3.69 -2.66 -19.98
CA ALA A 60 3.69 -1.21 -19.76
C ALA A 60 2.51 -0.75 -18.89
N PHE A 61 1.29 -1.24 -19.16
CA PHE A 61 0.12 -0.90 -18.35
C PHE A 61 0.15 -1.51 -16.96
N THR A 62 0.68 -2.72 -16.82
CA THR A 62 0.84 -3.37 -15.51
C THR A 62 1.80 -2.57 -14.62
N PHE A 63 2.97 -2.20 -15.15
CA PHE A 63 3.94 -1.41 -14.40
C PHE A 63 3.46 0.02 -14.14
N SER A 64 2.78 0.66 -15.10
CA SER A 64 2.18 1.98 -14.89
C SER A 64 1.13 1.97 -13.78
N GLY A 65 0.24 0.97 -13.76
CA GLY A 65 -0.75 0.79 -12.70
C GLY A 65 -0.15 0.44 -11.33
N ALA A 66 0.95 -0.32 -11.31
CA ALA A 66 1.68 -0.62 -10.08
C ALA A 66 2.40 0.63 -9.53
N ALA A 67 3.05 1.40 -10.40
CA ALA A 67 3.75 2.63 -10.04
C ALA A 67 2.80 3.68 -9.47
N SER A 68 1.63 3.88 -10.09
CA SER A 68 0.64 4.85 -9.61
C SER A 68 0.11 4.50 -8.21
N ARG A 69 -0.17 3.22 -7.95
CA ARG A 69 -0.56 2.73 -6.61
C ARG A 69 0.56 2.89 -5.58
N PHE A 70 1.79 2.60 -5.97
CA PHE A 70 2.95 2.79 -5.10
C PHE A 70 3.13 4.26 -4.71
N GLU A 71 3.07 5.18 -5.69
CA GLU A 71 3.17 6.62 -5.43
C GLU A 71 2.01 7.14 -4.58
N ALA A 72 0.78 6.70 -4.84
CA ALA A 72 -0.38 7.07 -4.01
C ALA A 72 -0.18 6.63 -2.55
N ARG A 73 0.29 5.40 -2.32
CA ARG A 73 0.61 4.90 -0.97
C ARG A 73 1.73 5.70 -0.32
N ARG A 74 2.79 6.02 -1.07
CA ARG A 74 3.92 6.84 -0.59
C ARG A 74 3.44 8.22 -0.17
N HIS A 75 2.59 8.85 -0.98
CA HIS A 75 2.02 10.16 -0.68
C HIS A 75 1.18 10.14 0.61
N LEU A 76 0.35 9.12 0.82
CA LEU A 76 -0.45 8.97 2.05
C LEU A 76 0.41 8.75 3.31
N ILE A 77 1.53 8.03 3.19
CA ILE A 77 2.48 7.85 4.30
C ILE A 77 3.11 9.18 4.70
N VAL A 78 3.55 9.98 3.71
CA VAL A 78 4.11 11.31 3.95
C VAL A 78 3.06 12.25 4.55
N ALA A 79 1.84 12.23 4.03
CA ALA A 79 0.74 13.04 4.54
C ALA A 79 0.42 12.71 6.01
N GLU A 80 0.38 11.42 6.39
CA GLU A 80 0.19 11.06 7.79
C GLU A 80 1.35 11.52 8.67
N ALA A 81 2.60 11.31 8.25
CA ALA A 81 3.75 11.76 9.02
C ALA A 81 3.71 13.27 9.26
N ASN A 82 3.29 14.05 8.26
CA ASN A 82 3.11 15.49 8.37
C ASN A 82 1.95 15.85 9.32
N ALA A 83 0.80 15.20 9.21
CA ALA A 83 -0.34 15.44 10.11
C ALA A 83 0.02 15.15 11.58
N ILE A 84 0.74 14.05 11.83
CA ILE A 84 1.27 13.71 13.17
C ILE A 84 2.25 14.77 13.65
N SER A 85 3.20 15.18 12.81
CA SER A 85 4.20 16.20 13.15
C SER A 85 3.55 17.54 13.49
N THR A 86 2.60 17.99 12.67
CA THR A 86 1.85 19.23 12.90
C THR A 86 1.07 19.16 14.22
N ALA A 87 0.35 18.07 14.45
CA ALA A 87 -0.39 17.88 15.71
C ALA A 87 0.55 17.84 16.92
N TYR A 88 1.72 17.22 16.79
CA TYR A 88 2.75 17.18 17.84
C TYR A 88 3.33 18.56 18.16
N LEU A 89 3.62 19.38 17.14
CA LEU A 89 4.10 20.75 17.34
C LEU A 89 3.05 21.65 18.00
N ARG A 90 1.77 21.45 17.71
CA ARG A 90 0.67 22.21 18.35
C ARG A 90 0.50 21.92 19.83
N MET A 91 1.17 20.91 20.36
CA MET A 91 1.21 20.64 21.79
C MET A 91 1.98 21.70 22.57
N ASP A 92 2.84 22.48 21.92
CA ASP A 92 3.54 23.62 22.53
C ASP A 92 2.55 24.72 22.99
N LEU A 93 1.33 24.71 22.44
CA LEU A 93 0.23 25.60 22.84
C LEU A 93 -0.47 25.16 24.14
N MET A 94 -0.23 23.93 24.60
CA MET A 94 -0.85 23.38 25.80
C MET A 94 -0.14 23.90 27.05
N PRO A 95 -0.83 23.94 28.21
CA PRO A 95 -0.21 24.27 29.49
C PRO A 95 1.02 23.39 29.74
N THR A 96 2.11 24.00 30.23
CA THR A 96 3.43 23.37 30.35
C THR A 96 3.38 22.06 31.15
N GLU A 97 2.53 21.99 32.17
CA GLU A 97 2.28 20.81 33.01
C GLU A 97 1.66 19.63 32.24
N ALA A 98 0.88 19.90 31.19
CA ALA A 98 0.20 18.87 30.40
C ALA A 98 1.06 18.34 29.24
N GLN A 99 2.06 19.10 28.80
CA GLN A 99 2.88 18.74 27.62
C GLN A 99 3.60 17.40 27.78
N PRO A 100 4.30 17.08 28.90
CA PRO A 100 5.06 15.83 29.00
C PRO A 100 4.19 14.58 28.83
N ALA A 101 3.01 14.57 29.47
CA ALA A 101 2.06 13.46 29.40
C ALA A 101 1.52 13.28 27.98
N LEU A 102 1.10 14.37 27.32
CA LEU A 102 0.66 14.28 25.94
C LEU A 102 1.80 13.81 25.01
N ARG A 103 3.05 14.29 25.21
CA ARG A 103 4.17 13.94 24.31
C ARG A 103 4.48 12.45 24.39
N ALA A 104 4.35 11.87 25.58
CA ALA A 104 4.46 10.44 25.79
C ALA A 104 3.38 9.66 25.01
N LEU A 105 2.13 10.13 25.03
CA LEU A 105 1.04 9.52 24.24
C LEU A 105 1.30 9.58 22.74
N PHE A 106 1.76 10.73 22.23
CA PHE A 106 2.11 10.89 20.81
C PHE A 106 3.26 9.96 20.39
N ARG A 107 4.27 9.80 21.25
CA ARG A 107 5.38 8.88 20.99
C ARG A 107 4.90 7.43 20.93
N GLU A 108 4.07 7.02 21.89
CA GLU A 108 3.46 5.68 21.89
C GLU A 108 2.60 5.48 20.64
N TYR A 109 1.77 6.47 20.29
CA TYR A 109 0.92 6.46 19.10
C TYR A 109 1.75 6.26 17.82
N ALA A 110 2.78 7.08 17.61
CA ALA A 110 3.64 7.00 16.44
C ALA A 110 4.37 5.64 16.35
N GLN A 111 4.82 5.10 17.49
CA GLN A 111 5.49 3.81 17.54
C GLN A 111 4.55 2.65 17.19
N VAL A 112 3.33 2.66 17.74
CA VAL A 112 2.30 1.65 17.42
C VAL A 112 1.92 1.74 15.94
N ARG A 113 1.69 2.95 15.41
CA ARG A 113 1.38 3.17 13.98
C ARG A 113 2.49 2.64 13.08
N HIS A 114 3.74 2.98 13.37
CA HIS A 114 4.88 2.50 12.61
C HIS A 114 4.95 0.96 12.62
N SER A 115 4.78 0.35 13.80
CA SER A 115 4.80 -1.11 13.91
C SER A 115 3.68 -1.77 13.11
N ALA A 116 2.47 -1.20 13.09
CA ALA A 116 1.32 -1.77 12.37
C ALA A 116 1.60 -2.03 10.89
N TYR A 117 2.44 -1.19 10.26
CA TYR A 117 2.80 -1.36 8.83
C TYR A 117 4.11 -2.10 8.60
N ARG A 118 4.98 -2.24 9.62
CA ARG A 118 6.23 -3.00 9.49
C ARG A 118 5.99 -4.50 9.39
N ASP A 119 5.05 -5.02 10.19
CA ASP A 119 4.77 -6.46 10.29
C ASP A 119 3.42 -6.81 9.61
N ALA A 120 3.07 -6.10 8.54
CA ALA A 120 1.76 -6.17 7.87
C ALA A 120 1.39 -7.53 7.24
N HIS A 121 2.29 -8.52 7.31
CA HIS A 121 2.06 -9.88 6.84
C HIS A 121 1.15 -10.68 7.80
N ASP A 122 1.17 -10.34 9.09
CA ASP A 122 0.32 -10.96 10.11
C ASP A 122 -0.92 -10.09 10.34
N ARG A 123 -2.08 -10.59 9.91
CA ARG A 123 -3.36 -9.87 9.98
C ARG A 123 -3.82 -9.67 11.43
N ASP A 124 -3.59 -10.62 12.31
CA ASP A 124 -4.05 -10.54 13.71
C ASP A 124 -3.19 -9.54 14.49
N VAL A 125 -1.87 -9.58 14.29
CA VAL A 125 -0.94 -8.59 14.84
C VAL A 125 -1.25 -7.20 14.31
N THR A 126 -1.53 -7.07 13.01
CA THR A 126 -1.90 -5.78 12.40
C THR A 126 -3.22 -5.25 12.98
N GLY A 127 -4.24 -6.09 13.08
CA GLY A 127 -5.54 -5.73 13.65
C GLY A 127 -5.43 -5.26 15.11
N SER A 128 -4.67 -5.96 15.94
CA SER A 128 -4.45 -5.57 17.34
C SER A 128 -3.74 -4.21 17.47
N ARG A 129 -2.79 -3.92 16.58
CA ARG A 129 -2.07 -2.64 16.54
C ARG A 129 -2.97 -1.50 16.06
N LEU A 130 -3.82 -1.74 15.07
CA LEU A 130 -4.85 -0.76 14.64
C LEU A 130 -5.86 -0.47 15.75
N ALA A 131 -6.30 -1.49 16.50
CA ALA A 131 -7.15 -1.28 17.66
C ALA A 131 -6.46 -0.47 18.76
N ARG A 132 -5.16 -0.72 19.01
CA ARG A 132 -4.36 0.08 19.96
C ARG A 132 -4.17 1.52 19.48
N THR A 133 -3.97 1.73 18.19
CA THR A 133 -3.94 3.06 17.57
C THR A 133 -5.22 3.83 17.88
N ALA A 134 -6.39 3.25 17.65
CA ALA A 134 -7.68 3.91 17.91
C ALA A 134 -7.84 4.29 19.39
N LYS A 135 -7.43 3.42 20.31
CA LYS A 135 -7.41 3.73 21.76
C LYS A 135 -6.49 4.91 22.09
N LEU A 136 -5.34 5.02 21.44
CA LEU A 136 -4.41 6.14 21.66
C LEU A 136 -4.93 7.45 21.07
N GLN A 137 -5.56 7.42 19.89
CA GLN A 137 -6.23 8.58 19.30
C GLN A 137 -7.30 9.13 20.23
N ASP A 138 -8.16 8.26 20.76
CA ASP A 138 -9.22 8.66 21.68
C ASP A 138 -8.67 9.21 23.02
N ARG A 139 -7.60 8.61 23.56
CA ARG A 139 -6.92 9.15 24.77
C ARG A 139 -6.34 10.54 24.52
N ILE A 140 -5.63 10.74 23.41
CA ILE A 140 -5.06 12.03 23.02
C ILE A 140 -6.18 13.06 22.85
N TRP A 141 -7.22 12.71 22.11
CA TRP A 141 -8.38 13.57 21.87
C TRP A 141 -9.04 14.01 23.18
N ARG A 142 -9.36 13.07 24.07
CA ARG A 142 -9.99 13.37 25.36
C ARG A 142 -9.12 14.28 26.22
N GLN A 143 -7.80 14.06 26.26
CA GLN A 143 -6.90 14.91 27.04
C GLN A 143 -6.81 16.34 26.48
N VAL A 144 -6.69 16.50 25.17
CA VAL A 144 -6.66 17.84 24.55
C VAL A 144 -8.01 18.55 24.70
N MET A 145 -9.12 17.84 24.53
CA MET A 145 -10.46 18.38 24.76
C MET A 145 -10.66 18.82 26.22
N SER A 146 -10.12 18.05 27.18
CA SER A 146 -10.16 18.43 28.60
C SER A 146 -9.42 19.74 28.85
N ILE A 147 -8.24 19.91 28.25
CA ILE A 147 -7.45 21.14 28.36
C ILE A 147 -8.20 22.32 27.73
N CYS A 148 -8.72 22.14 26.51
CA CYS A 148 -9.44 23.19 25.78
C CYS A 148 -10.70 23.69 26.51
N ARG A 149 -11.26 22.91 27.44
CA ARG A 149 -12.43 23.26 28.25
C ARG A 149 -12.08 23.89 29.60
N GLN A 150 -10.80 23.96 29.98
CA GLN A 150 -10.40 24.54 31.25
C GLN A 150 -10.63 26.07 31.26
N PRO A 151 -11.13 26.63 32.37
CA PRO A 151 -11.19 28.07 32.55
C PRO A 151 -9.79 28.68 32.42
N GLY A 152 -9.62 29.67 31.55
CA GLY A 152 -8.34 30.35 31.33
C GLY A 152 -7.51 29.83 30.16
N THR A 153 -7.92 28.74 29.49
CA THR A 153 -7.27 28.31 28.24
C THR A 153 -7.59 29.30 27.11
N PRO A 154 -6.59 29.89 26.43
CA PRO A 154 -6.84 30.79 25.32
C PRO A 154 -7.55 30.09 24.16
N SER A 155 -8.49 30.78 23.50
CA SER A 155 -9.28 30.24 22.39
C SER A 155 -8.42 29.75 21.22
N HIS A 156 -7.25 30.36 20.99
CA HIS A 156 -6.34 29.98 19.92
C HIS A 156 -5.78 28.55 20.09
N VAL A 157 -5.70 28.03 21.33
CA VAL A 157 -5.27 26.64 21.58
C VAL A 157 -6.24 25.68 20.91
N SER A 158 -7.54 25.84 21.17
CA SER A 158 -8.59 25.02 20.57
C SER A 158 -8.65 25.16 19.05
N ILE A 159 -8.55 26.41 18.56
CA ILE A 159 -8.61 26.72 17.12
C ILE A 159 -7.44 26.11 16.34
N LEU A 160 -6.25 26.03 16.93
CA LEU A 160 -5.05 25.53 16.25
C LEU A 160 -4.78 24.04 16.49
N ALA A 161 -5.15 23.51 17.66
CA ALA A 161 -4.84 22.12 18.03
C ALA A 161 -5.91 21.12 17.57
N LEU A 162 -7.21 21.46 17.70
CA LEU A 162 -8.27 20.50 17.38
C LEU A 162 -8.34 20.14 15.89
N PRO A 163 -8.19 21.09 14.93
CA PRO A 163 -8.15 20.73 13.52
C PRO A 163 -6.95 19.83 13.17
N ALA A 164 -5.77 20.13 13.74
CA ALA A 164 -4.57 19.32 13.50
C ALA A 164 -4.72 17.88 14.04
N LEU A 165 -5.35 17.73 15.21
CA LEU A 165 -5.68 16.40 15.75
C LEU A 165 -6.71 15.68 14.90
N ASN A 166 -7.72 16.39 14.39
CA ASN A 166 -8.73 15.80 13.53
C ASN A 166 -8.10 15.28 12.22
N GLU A 167 -7.23 16.08 11.58
CA GLU A 167 -6.50 15.68 10.37
C GLU A 167 -5.59 14.46 10.63
N MET A 168 -4.91 14.41 11.79
CA MET A 168 -4.12 13.26 12.22
C MET A 168 -4.96 11.98 12.39
N ILE A 169 -6.23 12.10 12.78
CA ILE A 169 -7.14 10.96 12.92
C ILE A 169 -7.71 10.57 11.56
N ASP A 170 -8.19 11.53 10.77
CA ASP A 170 -8.83 11.31 9.47
C ASP A 170 -7.90 10.61 8.48
N ILE A 171 -6.62 10.99 8.44
CA ILE A 171 -5.64 10.37 7.55
C ILE A 171 -5.48 8.86 7.82
N THR A 172 -5.74 8.38 9.04
CA THR A 172 -5.68 6.95 9.35
C THR A 172 -6.79 6.15 8.68
N SER A 173 -8.00 6.71 8.61
CA SER A 173 -9.12 6.13 7.87
C SER A 173 -8.87 6.12 6.37
N THR A 174 -8.35 7.22 5.82
CA THR A 174 -7.95 7.31 4.40
C THR A 174 -6.90 6.27 4.05
N ARG A 175 -5.90 6.06 4.93
CA ARG A 175 -4.88 5.02 4.74
C ARG A 175 -5.46 3.61 4.75
N MET A 176 -6.44 3.32 5.63
CA MET A 176 -7.08 2.01 5.66
C MET A 176 -7.89 1.72 4.40
N GLY A 177 -8.59 2.71 3.83
CA GLY A 177 -9.33 2.54 2.57
C GLY A 177 -8.43 2.36 1.34
N ALA A 178 -7.16 2.77 1.43
CA ALA A 178 -6.20 2.71 0.33
C ALA A 178 -5.26 1.48 0.37
N THR A 179 -5.29 0.69 1.45
CA THR A 179 -4.49 -0.53 1.65
C THR A 179 -5.32 -1.78 1.56
#